data_AF-A0A3M0YN50-F1
#
_entry.id   AF-A0A3M0YN50-F1
#
_cell.length_a   1.000
_cell.length_b   1.000
_cell.length_c   1.000
_cell.angle_alpha   90.00
_cell.angle_beta   90.00
_cell.angle_gamma   90.00
#
_symmetry.space_group_name_H-M   'P 1'
#
loop_
_entity.id
_entity.type
_entity.pdbx_description
1 polymer ?
#
loop_
_entity_poly.entity_id
_entity_poly.type
_entity_poly.pdbx_seq_one_letter_code
_entity_poly.pdbx_strand_id
1 'polypeptide(L)' 'MKKTIAAFALMGALTGLTLLNSCSAPRMATVTGAQLWGENCVRCHNAPPPTDFTDTQWEAVGTHMQLIGHLTNEERDKI' A
#
# COMPACT_ATOMS: atom_id res chain seq x y z
N MET A 1 27.03 39.81 -17.49
CA MET A 1 27.41 39.49 -16.09
C MET A 1 26.23 39.57 -15.14
N LYS A 2 25.55 40.72 -14.93
CA LYS A 2 24.39 40.78 -14.01
C LYS A 2 23.20 39.91 -14.44
N LYS A 3 22.89 39.85 -15.75
CA LYS A 3 21.81 39.02 -16.30
C LYS A 3 22.07 37.51 -16.19
N THR A 4 23.34 37.10 -16.31
CA THR A 4 23.75 35.71 -16.16
C THR A 4 23.73 35.27 -14.69
N ILE A 5 24.16 36.14 -13.77
CA ILE A 5 24.07 35.89 -12.32
C ILE A 5 22.59 35.75 -11.87
N ALA A 6 21.70 36.61 -12.38
CA ALA A 6 20.28 36.52 -12.08
C ALA A 6 19.64 35.22 -12.59
N ALA A 7 20.04 34.73 -13.77
CA ALA A 7 19.54 33.48 -14.33
C ALA A 7 19.95 32.25 -13.51
N PHE A 8 21.21 32.19 -13.04
CA PHE A 8 21.68 31.10 -12.19
C PHE A 8 21.02 31.12 -10.80
N ALA A 9 20.79 32.29 -10.23
CA ALA A 9 20.06 32.42 -8.96
C ALA A 9 18.60 31.93 -9.08
N LEU A 10 17.94 32.22 -10.20
CA LEU A 10 16.57 31.78 -10.45
C LEU A 10 16.47 30.25 -10.61
N MET A 11 17.43 29.65 -11.33
CA MET A 11 17.51 28.20 -11.51
C MET A 11 17.81 27.48 -10.20
N GLY A 12 18.70 28.03 -9.37
CA GLY A 12 18.99 27.51 -8.04
C GLY A 12 17.79 27.57 -7.10
N ALA A 13 17.02 28.66 -7.15
CA ALA A 13 15.79 28.81 -6.37
C ALA A 13 14.70 27.82 -6.80
N LEU A 14 14.51 27.61 -8.11
CA LEU A 14 13.53 26.67 -8.64
C LEU A 14 13.87 25.22 -8.27
N THR A 15 15.15 24.85 -8.35
CA THR A 15 15.63 23.52 -7.99
C THR A 15 15.54 23.29 -6.47
N GLY A 16 15.91 24.28 -5.66
CA GLY A 16 15.80 24.22 -4.20
C GLY A 16 14.36 24.06 -3.70
N LEU A 17 13.38 24.66 -4.38
CA LEU A 17 11.97 24.57 -4.01
C LEU A 17 11.40 23.15 -4.17
N THR A 18 11.89 22.38 -5.16
CA THR A 18 11.44 21.00 -5.38
C THR A 18 11.97 20.02 -4.34
N LEU A 19 13.15 20.29 -3.75
CA LEU A 19 13.76 19.42 -2.74
C LEU A 19 13.04 19.47 -1.39
N LEU A 20 12.35 20.56 -1.07
CA LEU A 20 11.62 20.72 0.20
C LEU A 20 10.33 19.89 0.29
N ASN A 21 9.76 19.49 -0.85
CA ASN A 21 8.52 18.68 -0.89
C ASN A 21 8.78 17.16 -0.94
N SER A 22 10.04 16.73 -1.08
CA SER A 22 10.38 15.31 -1.24
C SER A 22 10.42 14.53 0.09
N CYS A 23 10.29 15.21 1.23
CA CYS A 23 10.35 14.60 2.56
C CYS A 23 8.96 14.43 3.20
N SER A 24 7.96 14.09 2.39
CA SER A 24 6.72 13.52 2.90
C SER A 24 6.86 12.01 2.81
N ALA A 25 6.89 11.29 3.95
CA ALA A 25 6.66 9.85 3.92
C ALA A 25 5.37 9.61 3.12
N PRO A 26 5.32 8.62 2.21
CA PRO A 26 4.05 8.27 1.60
C PRO A 26 3.10 8.00 2.76
N ARG A 27 2.02 8.80 2.87
CA ARG A 27 0.88 8.40 3.69
C ARG A 27 0.50 7.06 3.10
N MET A 28 0.78 5.96 3.80
CA MET A 28 0.34 4.65 3.33
C MET A 28 -1.16 4.81 3.11
N ALA A 29 -1.58 4.80 1.85
CA ALA A 29 -2.98 4.78 1.53
C ALA A 29 -3.56 3.61 2.33
N THR A 30 -4.69 3.82 3.00
CA THR A 30 -5.34 2.75 3.77
C THR A 30 -5.50 1.55 2.84
N VAL A 31 -4.71 0.50 3.08
CA VAL A 31 -4.70 -0.68 2.22
C VAL A 31 -6.10 -1.29 2.28
N THR A 32 -6.71 -1.48 1.11
CA THR A 32 -8.09 -1.99 1.01
C THR A 32 -8.12 -3.51 1.24
N GLY A 33 -9.27 -4.03 1.68
CA GLY A 33 -9.48 -5.49 1.80
C GLY A 33 -9.22 -6.23 0.50
N ALA A 34 -9.70 -5.69 -0.63
CA ALA A 34 -9.46 -6.26 -1.95
C ALA A 34 -7.98 -6.32 -2.33
N GLN A 35 -7.21 -5.29 -1.96
CA GLN A 35 -5.76 -5.29 -2.15
C GLN A 35 -5.09 -6.35 -1.26
N LEU A 36 -5.43 -6.39 0.04
CA LEU A 36 -4.91 -7.40 0.97
C LEU A 36 -5.22 -8.82 0.48
N TRP A 37 -6.44 -9.08 0.01
CA TRP A 37 -6.83 -10.36 -0.59
C TRP A 37 -5.96 -10.71 -1.80
N GLY A 38 -5.81 -9.78 -2.75
CA GLY A 38 -5.02 -10.00 -3.97
C GLY A 38 -3.53 -10.27 -3.68
N GLU A 39 -2.97 -9.61 -2.67
CA GLU A 39 -1.56 -9.74 -2.29
C GLU A 39 -1.27 -11.01 -1.45
N ASN A 40 -2.27 -11.54 -0.74
CA ASN A 40 -2.06 -12.59 0.26
C ASN A 40 -2.78 -13.92 -0.04
N CYS A 41 -4.04 -13.90 -0.50
CA CYS A 41 -4.88 -15.10 -0.58
C CYS A 41 -4.56 -16.03 -1.77
N VAL A 42 -3.94 -15.49 -2.82
CA VAL A 42 -3.53 -16.28 -4.00
C VAL A 42 -2.01 -16.54 -4.07
N ARG A 43 -1.30 -16.22 -2.98
CA ARG A 43 0.17 -16.32 -2.95
C ARG A 43 0.68 -17.76 -2.95
N CYS A 44 -0.08 -18.69 -2.36
CA CYS A 44 0.32 -20.09 -2.20
C CYS A 44 -0.50 -21.06 -3.06
N HIS A 45 -1.80 -20.81 -3.19
CA HIS A 45 -2.72 -21.58 -4.04
C HIS A 45 -3.83 -20.65 -4.53
N ASN A 46 -4.65 -21.11 -5.48
CA ASN A 46 -5.83 -20.34 -5.89
C ASN A 46 -6.81 -20.23 -4.74
N ALA A 47 -7.37 -19.04 -4.53
CA ALA A 47 -8.42 -18.86 -3.55
C ALA A 47 -9.68 -19.62 -3.99
N PRO A 48 -10.40 -20.28 -3.07
CA PRO A 48 -11.64 -20.95 -3.39
C PRO A 48 -12.72 -19.95 -3.81
N PRO A 49 -13.67 -20.36 -4.68
CA PRO A 49 -14.86 -19.57 -4.99
C PRO A 49 -15.59 -19.08 -3.73
N PRO A 50 -16.09 -17.82 -3.69
CA PRO A 50 -16.84 -17.29 -2.55
C PRO A 50 -18.03 -18.17 -2.12
N THR A 51 -18.60 -18.93 -3.06
CA THR A 51 -19.77 -19.81 -2.86
C THR A 51 -19.44 -21.15 -2.24
N ASP A 52 -18.16 -21.52 -2.10
CA ASP A 52 -17.75 -22.83 -1.60
C ASP A 52 -17.90 -22.95 -0.08
N PHE A 53 -17.99 -21.81 0.62
CA PHE A 53 -18.08 -21.74 2.07
C PHE A 53 -19.18 -20.76 2.51
N THR A 54 -19.80 -21.05 3.65
CA THR A 54 -20.68 -20.10 4.35
C THR A 54 -19.88 -18.99 5.03
N ASP A 55 -20.52 -17.89 5.41
CA ASP A 55 -19.86 -16.78 6.11
C ASP A 55 -19.06 -17.24 7.35
N THR A 56 -19.64 -18.12 8.17
CA THR A 56 -18.95 -18.70 9.34
C THR A 56 -17.77 -19.59 8.96
N GLN A 57 -17.86 -20.32 7.85
CA GLN A 57 -16.73 -21.12 7.35
C GLN A 57 -15.61 -20.21 6.82
N TRP A 58 -15.95 -19.08 6.22
CA TRP A 58 -14.98 -18.07 5.80
C TRP A 58 -14.22 -17.45 6.99
N GLU A 59 -14.80 -17.34 8.19
CA GLU A 59 -14.06 -16.94 9.40
C GLU A 59 -12.93 -17.93 9.73
N ALA A 60 -13.19 -19.24 9.58
CA ALA A 60 -12.18 -20.28 9.79
C ALA A 60 -11.10 -20.24 8.69
N VAL A 61 -11.49 -20.00 7.43
CA VAL A 61 -10.54 -19.79 6.32
C VAL A 61 -9.69 -18.54 6.56
N GLY A 62 -10.28 -17.45 7.03
CA GLY A 62 -9.58 -16.22 7.41
C GLY A 62 -8.56 -16.48 8.52
N THR A 63 -8.91 -17.28 9.52
CA THR A 63 -7.98 -17.70 10.59
C THR A 63 -6.82 -18.55 10.06
N HIS A 64 -7.09 -19.47 9.13
CA HIS A 64 -6.04 -20.24 8.45
C HIS A 64 -5.09 -19.30 7.67
N MET A 65 -5.65 -18.41 6.87
CA MET A 65 -4.89 -17.44 6.08
C MET A 65 -4.15 -16.44 6.94
N GLN A 66 -4.65 -16.11 8.12
CA GLN A 66 -3.96 -15.26 9.06
C GLN A 66 -2.60 -15.87 9.48
N LEU A 67 -2.61 -17.17 9.80
CA LEU A 67 -1.42 -17.89 10.26
C LEU A 67 -0.40 -18.09 9.12
N ILE A 68 -0.86 -18.49 7.94
CA ILE A 68 0.03 -18.79 6.79
C ILE A 68 0.42 -17.53 6.01
N GLY A 69 -0.50 -16.57 5.92
CA GLY A 69 -0.34 -15.30 5.25
C GLY A 69 0.44 -14.27 6.06
N HIS A 70 0.68 -14.55 7.36
CA HIS A 70 1.25 -13.63 8.35
C HIS A 70 0.46 -12.32 8.45
N LEU A 71 -0.86 -12.42 8.42
CA LEU A 71 -1.74 -11.26 8.54
C LEU A 71 -1.93 -10.90 10.01
N THR A 72 -2.02 -9.61 10.28
CA THR A 72 -2.53 -9.10 11.56
C THR A 72 -4.04 -9.38 11.68
N ASN A 73 -4.58 -9.28 12.90
CA ASN A 73 -6.03 -9.37 13.09
C ASN A 73 -6.77 -8.30 12.27
N GLU A 74 -6.24 -7.07 12.23
CA GLU A 74 -6.86 -5.98 11.49
C GLU A 74 -6.86 -6.22 9.97
N GLU A 75 -5.80 -6.80 9.42
CA GLU A 75 -5.75 -7.15 8.00
C GLU A 75 -6.71 -8.28 7.66
N ARG A 76 -6.79 -9.32 8.51
CA ARG A 76 -7.78 -10.40 8.35
C ARG A 76 -9.21 -9.86 8.39
N ASP A 77 -9.52 -8.96 9.32
CA ASP A 77 -10.88 -8.42 9.48
C ASP A 77 -11.27 -7.43 8.36
N LYS A 78 -10.29 -6.91 7.61
CA LYS A 78 -10.51 -6.08 6.41
C LYS A 78 -10.77 -6.89 5.14
N ILE A 79 -10.33 -8.15 5.13
CA ILE A 79 -10.50 -9.08 4.01
C ILE A 79 -11.92 -9.64 4.04
#